data_AF-A0A7S2BJ99-F1
#
_entry.id   AF-A0A7S2BJ99-F1
#
_cell.length_a   1.000
_cell.length_b   1.000
_cell.length_c   1.000
_cell.angle_alpha   90.00
_cell.angle_beta   90.00
_cell.angle_gamma   90.00
#
_symmetry.space_group_name_H-M   'P 1'
#
loop_
_entity.id
_entity.type
_entity.pdbx_description
1 polymer ?
#
loop_
_entity_poly.entity_id
_entity_poly.type
_entity_poly.pdbx_seq_one_letter_code
_entity_poly.pdbx_strand_id
1 'polypeptide(L)'
;VAEGIRLLKAATYAAAIDPETGMIDMEQLIVGMGAARRKRGKDLESLVQEVLAEKGEGGAMLTADAVKAEVNERLGSRKEQLASDNEFFSALRAVEEQGLIRRQGKQIELR
;
A
#
# COMPACT_ATOMS: atom_id res chain seq x y z
N VAL A 1 -22.59 -38.79 -7.21
CA VAL A 1 -22.47 -37.37 -6.76
C VAL A 1 -21.05 -37.02 -6.31
N ALA A 2 -20.36 -37.88 -5.54
CA ALA A 2 -18.97 -37.64 -5.12
C ALA A 2 -17.97 -37.45 -6.28
N GLU A 3 -18.12 -38.22 -7.38
CA GLU A 3 -17.27 -38.11 -8.58
C GLU A 3 -17.36 -36.73 -9.26
N GLY A 4 -18.56 -36.14 -9.29
CA GLY A 4 -18.80 -34.83 -9.91
C GLY A 4 -18.16 -33.68 -9.11
N ILE A 5 -18.14 -33.78 -7.78
CA ILE A 5 -17.44 -32.83 -6.91
C ILE A 5 -15.92 -32.97 -7.08
N ARG A 6 -15.40 -34.20 -7.24
CA ARG A 6 -13.98 -34.42 -7.53
C ARG A 6 -13.58 -33.81 -8.89
N LEU A 7 -14.41 -33.98 -9.91
CA LEU A 7 -14.21 -33.40 -11.25
C LEU A 7 -14.27 -31.87 -11.23
N LEU A 8 -15.23 -31.28 -10.51
CA LEU A 8 -15.33 -29.83 -10.32
C LEU A 8 -14.14 -29.24 -9.57
N LYS A 9 -13.68 -29.91 -8.51
CA LYS A 9 -12.46 -29.51 -7.78
C LYS A 9 -11.22 -29.63 -8.66
N ALA A 10 -11.08 -30.71 -9.42
CA ALA A 10 -9.98 -30.87 -10.37
C ALA A 10 -9.99 -29.78 -11.45
N ALA A 11 -11.17 -29.41 -11.97
CA ALA A 11 -11.31 -28.37 -12.99
C ALA A 11 -11.05 -26.95 -12.44
N THR A 12 -11.44 -26.66 -11.19
CA THR A 12 -11.12 -25.37 -10.54
C THR A 12 -9.65 -25.24 -10.18
N TYR A 13 -8.99 -26.34 -9.80
CA TYR A 13 -7.52 -26.36 -9.70
C TYR A 13 -6.85 -26.16 -11.07
N ALA A 14 -7.42 -26.74 -12.14
CA ALA A 14 -6.92 -26.56 -13.50
C ALA A 14 -7.18 -25.17 -14.08
N ALA A 15 -8.20 -24.45 -13.63
CA ALA A 15 -8.47 -23.07 -14.04
C ALA A 15 -7.45 -22.06 -13.47
N ALA A 16 -6.65 -22.46 -12.48
CA ALA A 16 -5.50 -21.69 -11.98
C ALA A 16 -4.19 -22.06 -12.70
N ILE A 17 -4.27 -22.79 -13.82
CA ILE A 17 -3.14 -23.22 -14.65
C ILE A 17 -3.37 -22.67 -16.06
N ASP A 18 -2.34 -22.02 -16.62
CA ASP A 18 -2.37 -21.50 -17.98
C ASP A 18 -2.49 -22.67 -18.99
N PRO A 19 -3.51 -22.68 -19.88
CA PRO A 19 -3.78 -23.78 -20.79
C PRO A 19 -2.71 -23.98 -21.89
N GLU A 20 -1.82 -23.02 -22.13
CA GLU A 20 -0.74 -23.17 -23.12
C GLU A 20 0.53 -23.81 -22.54
N THR A 21 0.82 -23.63 -21.26
CA THR A 21 2.11 -24.04 -20.67
C THR A 21 2.02 -25.06 -19.54
N GLY A 22 0.83 -25.27 -18.94
CA GLY A 22 0.63 -26.29 -17.91
C GLY A 22 1.36 -26.04 -16.58
N MET A 23 1.95 -24.85 -16.40
CA MET A 23 2.58 -24.44 -15.14
C MET A 23 1.57 -23.76 -14.23
N ILE A 24 1.61 -24.09 -12.94
CA ILE A 24 0.97 -23.26 -11.90
C ILE A 24 1.58 -21.88 -12.02
N ASP A 25 0.77 -20.84 -12.23
CA ASP A 25 1.23 -19.45 -12.23
C ASP A 25 1.59 -19.04 -10.78
N MET A 26 2.70 -19.60 -10.30
CA MET A 26 3.35 -19.26 -9.03
C MET A 26 3.86 -17.83 -9.06
N GLU A 27 4.08 -17.25 -10.25
CA GLU A 27 4.33 -15.83 -10.40
C GLU A 27 3.12 -15.04 -9.93
N GLN A 28 1.88 -15.27 -10.37
CA GLN A 28 0.70 -14.56 -9.84
C GLN A 28 0.52 -14.67 -8.32
N LEU A 29 0.88 -15.79 -7.68
CA LEU A 29 0.76 -15.95 -6.22
C LEU A 29 1.87 -15.21 -5.43
N ILE A 30 3.11 -15.24 -5.93
CA ILE A 30 4.26 -14.54 -5.30
C ILE A 30 4.27 -13.05 -5.69
N VAL A 31 4.04 -12.75 -6.96
CA VAL A 31 3.82 -11.40 -7.52
C VAL A 31 2.54 -10.80 -6.97
N GLY A 32 1.48 -11.58 -6.68
CA GLY A 32 0.22 -11.08 -6.11
C GLY A 32 0.40 -10.43 -4.74
N MET A 33 1.19 -11.05 -3.84
CA MET A 33 1.55 -10.42 -2.57
C MET A 33 2.46 -9.19 -2.78
N GLY A 34 3.43 -9.27 -3.69
CA GLY A 34 4.28 -8.15 -4.05
C GLY A 34 3.52 -6.99 -4.71
N ALA A 35 2.52 -7.27 -5.53
CA ALA A 35 1.69 -6.32 -6.23
C ALA A 35 0.69 -5.67 -5.28
N ALA A 36 0.04 -6.45 -4.41
CA ALA A 36 -0.82 -5.92 -3.35
C ALA A 36 -0.03 -5.03 -2.38
N ARG A 37 1.17 -5.46 -1.96
CA ARG A 37 2.05 -4.65 -1.09
C ARG A 37 2.57 -3.39 -1.79
N ARG A 38 2.95 -3.47 -3.07
CA ARG A 38 3.35 -2.30 -3.86
C ARG A 38 2.19 -1.34 -4.07
N LYS A 39 1.00 -1.85 -4.36
CA LYS A 39 -0.22 -1.06 -4.51
C LYS A 39 -0.52 -0.33 -3.19
N ARG A 40 -0.56 -1.04 -2.07
CA ARG A 40 -0.73 -0.46 -0.74
C ARG A 40 0.33 0.59 -0.41
N GLY A 41 1.59 0.33 -0.77
CA GLY A 41 2.67 1.31 -0.62
C GLY A 41 2.42 2.60 -1.41
N LYS A 42 2.01 2.49 -2.67
CA LYS A 42 1.66 3.63 -3.53
C LYS A 42 0.43 4.39 -3.04
N ASP A 43 -0.58 3.66 -2.55
CA ASP A 43 -1.80 4.24 -2.00
C ASP A 43 -1.46 5.07 -0.74
N LEU A 44 -0.62 4.52 0.15
CA LEU A 44 -0.13 5.23 1.33
C LEU A 44 0.74 6.43 0.98
N GLU A 45 1.62 6.30 -0.01
CA GLU A 45 2.45 7.40 -0.50
C GLU A 45 1.60 8.56 -1.02
N SER A 46 0.60 8.25 -1.85
CA SER A 46 -0.34 9.25 -2.38
C SER A 46 -1.11 9.93 -1.26
N LEU A 47 -1.59 9.17 -0.27
CA LEU A 47 -2.31 9.70 0.88
C LEU A 47 -1.44 10.60 1.76
N VAL A 48 -0.16 10.26 1.94
CA VAL A 48 0.82 11.10 2.66
C VAL A 48 1.05 12.41 1.90
N GLN A 49 1.17 12.36 0.57
CA GLN A 49 1.32 13.58 -0.25
C GLN A 49 0.10 14.49 -0.14
N GLU A 50 -1.12 13.94 -0.21
CA GLU A 50 -2.37 14.71 -0.01
C GLU A 50 -2.37 15.41 1.35
N VAL A 51 -2.06 14.69 2.43
CA VAL A 51 -2.00 15.24 3.79
C VAL A 51 -0.94 16.34 3.90
N LEU A 52 0.22 16.15 3.28
CA LEU A 52 1.31 17.13 3.30
C LEU A 52 0.96 18.39 2.50
N ALA A 53 0.30 18.25 1.36
CA ALA A 53 -0.16 19.39 0.55
C ALA A 53 -1.17 20.24 1.33
N GLU A 54 -2.20 19.60 1.90
CA GLU A 54 -3.24 20.30 2.67
C GLU A 54 -2.69 21.00 3.91
N LYS A 55 -1.77 20.36 4.65
CA LYS A 55 -1.19 20.99 5.85
C LYS A 55 -0.09 22.00 5.51
N GLY A 56 0.56 21.87 4.35
CA GLY A 56 1.55 22.81 3.84
C GLY A 56 0.95 24.18 3.50
N GLU A 57 -0.29 24.21 2.98
CA GLU A 57 -1.03 25.45 2.73
C GLU A 57 -1.33 26.24 4.02
N GLY A 58 -1.37 25.55 5.17
CA GLY A 58 -1.61 26.16 6.47
C GLY A 58 -0.40 26.85 7.12
N GLY A 59 0.79 26.76 6.53
CA GLY A 59 2.02 27.42 7.03
C GLY A 59 2.52 26.94 8.40
N ALA A 60 1.93 25.86 8.96
CA ALA A 60 2.30 25.32 10.25
C ALA A 60 3.48 24.34 10.13
N MET A 61 4.37 24.35 11.12
CA MET A 61 5.46 23.36 11.21
C MET A 61 4.87 21.94 11.30
N LEU A 62 5.14 21.12 10.29
CA LEU A 62 4.65 19.75 10.23
C LEU A 62 5.57 18.84 11.05
N THR A 63 4.99 17.95 11.85
CA THR A 63 5.73 16.89 12.54
C THR A 63 5.33 15.54 11.98
N ALA A 64 6.28 14.59 11.96
CA ALA A 64 6.00 13.23 11.47
C ALA A 64 4.85 12.55 12.23
N ASP A 65 4.72 12.81 13.53
CA ASP A 65 3.66 12.26 14.37
C ASP A 65 2.28 12.85 14.00
N ALA A 66 2.20 14.15 13.69
CA ALA A 66 0.97 14.79 13.26
C ALA A 66 0.51 14.32 11.87
N VAL A 67 1.45 14.14 10.93
CA VAL A 67 1.16 13.59 9.60
C VAL A 67 0.66 12.14 9.73
N LYS A 68 1.30 11.34 10.59
CA LYS A 68 0.88 9.95 10.85
C LYS A 68 -0.52 9.86 11.45
N ALA A 69 -0.84 10.72 12.41
CA ALA A 69 -2.16 10.75 13.04
C ALA A 69 -3.26 11.03 11.99
N GLU A 70 -3.04 12.03 11.14
CA GLU A 70 -3.97 12.40 10.06
C GLU A 70 -4.14 11.27 9.02
N VAL A 71 -3.03 10.66 8.59
CA VAL A 71 -3.05 9.51 7.68
C VAL A 71 -3.90 8.38 8.27
N ASN A 72 -3.71 8.09 9.56
CA ASN A 72 -4.49 7.07 10.26
C ASN A 72 -5.97 7.45 10.43
N GLU A 73 -6.29 8.72 10.61
CA GLU A 73 -7.68 9.20 10.66
C GLU A 73 -8.40 9.02 9.31
N ARG A 74 -7.71 9.32 8.21
CA ARG A 74 -8.23 9.07 6.85
C ARG A 74 -8.43 7.59 6.57
N LEU A 75 -7.46 6.76 6.91
CA LEU A 75 -7.56 5.29 6.77
C LEU A 75 -8.70 4.73 7.63
N GLY A 76 -8.83 5.20 8.87
CA GLY A 76 -9.93 4.83 9.77
C GLY A 76 -11.30 5.22 9.21
N SER A 77 -11.41 6.41 8.63
CA SER A 77 -12.64 6.89 7.97
C SER A 77 -13.03 6.06 6.75
N ARG A 78 -12.03 5.54 6.02
CA ARG A 78 -12.23 4.61 4.89
C ARG A 78 -12.46 3.16 5.32
N LYS A 79 -12.46 2.86 6.64
CA LYS A 79 -12.49 1.50 7.22
C LYS A 79 -11.36 0.61 6.71
N GLU A 80 -10.23 1.21 6.37
CA GLU A 80 -9.02 0.52 5.95
C GLU A 80 -8.13 0.19 7.15
N GLN A 81 -7.20 -0.74 6.94
CA GLN A 81 -6.22 -1.08 7.97
C GLN A 81 -5.26 0.10 8.17
N LEU A 82 -5.13 0.54 9.43
CA LEU A 82 -4.20 1.60 9.83
C LEU A 82 -2.77 1.30 9.34
N ALA A 83 -2.04 2.36 9.02
CA ALA A 83 -0.66 2.24 8.56
C ALA A 83 0.24 1.77 9.71
N SER A 84 1.02 0.72 9.46
CA SER A 84 2.09 0.35 10.38
C SER A 84 3.22 1.38 10.34
N ASP A 85 4.02 1.43 11.41
CA ASP A 85 5.16 2.35 11.51
C ASP A 85 6.11 2.20 10.32
N ASN A 86 6.41 0.96 9.94
CA ASN A 86 7.31 0.67 8.82
C ASN A 86 6.74 1.14 7.47
N GLU A 87 5.44 0.96 7.24
CA GLU A 87 4.80 1.42 6.01
C GLU A 87 4.78 2.95 5.93
N PHE A 88 4.44 3.61 7.05
CA PHE A 88 4.44 5.06 7.13
C PHE A 88 5.83 5.65 6.89
N PHE A 89 6.87 5.14 7.57
CA PHE A 89 8.24 5.62 7.36
C PHE A 89 8.77 5.32 5.97
N SER A 90 8.37 4.20 5.36
CA SER A 90 8.72 3.89 3.97
C SER A 90 8.07 4.87 3.00
N ALA A 91 6.78 5.19 3.18
CA ALA A 91 6.08 6.17 2.36
C ALA A 91 6.66 7.58 2.53
N LEU A 92 6.94 7.99 3.78
CA LEU A 92 7.55 9.29 4.06
C LEU A 92 8.94 9.43 3.42
N ARG A 93 9.75 8.37 3.45
CA ARG A 93 11.05 8.34 2.77
C ARG A 93 10.91 8.46 1.25
N ALA A 94 9.94 7.79 0.64
CA ALA A 94 9.69 7.90 -0.80
C ALA A 94 9.33 9.34 -1.20
N VAL A 95 8.51 10.02 -0.40
CA VAL A 95 8.14 11.43 -0.60
C VAL A 95 9.34 12.37 -0.40
N GLU A 96 10.22 12.06 0.56
CA GLU A 96 11.50 12.78 0.76
C GLU A 96 12.46 12.59 -0.43
N GLU A 97 12.57 11.37 -0.97
CA GLU A 97 13.38 11.06 -2.16
C GLU A 97 12.85 11.76 -3.43
N GLN A 98 11.56 12.04 -3.50
CA GLN A 98 10.93 12.85 -4.56
C GLN A 98 11.19 14.36 -4.40
N GLY A 99 11.79 14.78 -3.28
CA GLY A 99 12.14 16.18 -3.02
C GLY A 99 10.95 17.06 -2.61
N LEU A 100 9.78 16.48 -2.36
CA LEU A 100 8.57 17.19 -1.94
C LEU A 100 8.67 17.68 -0.48
N ILE A 101 9.45 16.98 0.33
CA ILE A 101 9.70 17.33 1.73
C ILE A 101 11.18 17.27 2.06
N ARG A 102 11.57 18.04 3.07
CA ARG A 102 12.85 17.94 3.75
C ARG A 102 12.60 17.62 5.21
N ARG A 103 13.24 16.57 5.73
CA ARG A 103 13.08 16.17 7.12
C ARG A 103 14.22 16.72 7.98
N GLN A 104 13.87 17.40 9.07
CA GLN A 104 14.81 17.84 10.11
C GLN A 104 14.46 17.13 11.42
N GLY A 105 14.97 15.90 11.60
CA GLY A 105 14.65 15.06 12.75
C GLY A 105 13.16 14.65 12.77
N LYS A 106 12.39 15.19 13.71
CA LYS A 106 10.94 14.97 13.81
C LYS A 106 10.10 15.98 13.00
N GLN A 107 10.73 17.06 12.55
CA GLN A 107 10.08 18.11 11.78
C GLN A 107 10.15 17.79 10.29
N ILE A 108 9.08 18.17 9.59
CA ILE A 108 8.93 18.04 8.15
C ILE A 108 8.72 19.46 7.61
N GLU A 109 9.57 19.84 6.66
CA GLU A 109 9.51 21.10 5.95
C GLU A 109 9.12 20.81 4.50
N LEU A 110 8.06 21.43 4.01
CA LEU A 110 7.64 21.31 2.60
C LEU A 110 8.62 22.11 1.72
N ARG A 111 8.98 21.59 0.55
CA ARG A 111 9.83 22.30 -0.42
C ARG A 111 9.06 22.91 -1.57
#